data_AF-A0A7X5ATC1-F1
#
_entry.id   AF-A0A7X5ATC1-F1
#
_cell.length_a   1.000
_cell.length_b   1.000
_cell.length_c   1.000
_cell.angle_alpha   90.00
_cell.angle_beta   90.00
_cell.angle_gamma   90.00
#
_symmetry.space_group_name_H-M   'P 1'
#
loop_
_entity.id
_entity.type
_entity.pdbx_description
1 polymer ?
#
loop_
_entity_poly.entity_id
_entity_poly.type
_entity_poly.pdbx_seq_one_letter_code
_entity_poly.pdbx_strand_id
1 'polypeptide(L)'
;LSSKEAYGKWLLTFIENDLFEAQRGNVNSPIKSASDVLRDLRDLIRDTIDFKGLTEDSHRWIDSVFIPIMNRIAVGPPKERLEEMLALAECGILHLDLGPAPNVAVDTESNQIVLQSTVWPEYKRRADILVHAKISMHSPKDDGTPLWKQLLSKGFTRLYYNGKYHPGGIDVTKTMQVISQDGSVHGNMWALGIPTEGNKFYTFIVPRPGVNSTAIVDAGKAVNQLFALMAENRRALSYAE
;
A
#
# COMPACT_ATOMS: atom_id res chain seq x y z
N LEU A 1 -20.28 -8.02 -19.13
CA LEU A 1 -19.65 -9.36 -19.14
C LEU A 1 -20.39 -10.33 -20.08
N SER A 2 -21.02 -9.84 -21.15
CA SER A 2 -21.83 -10.66 -22.08
C SER A 2 -21.00 -11.65 -22.90
N SER A 3 -19.77 -11.28 -23.26
CA SER A 3 -18.78 -12.20 -23.85
C SER A 3 -17.36 -11.71 -23.54
N LYS A 4 -16.37 -12.56 -23.81
CA LYS A 4 -14.94 -12.23 -23.76
C LYS A 4 -14.59 -11.07 -24.68
N GLU A 5 -15.08 -11.07 -25.91
CA GLU A 5 -14.80 -10.04 -26.93
C GLU A 5 -15.42 -8.70 -26.51
N ALA A 6 -16.66 -8.73 -26.00
CA ALA A 6 -17.32 -7.54 -25.49
C ALA A 6 -16.58 -6.94 -24.29
N TYR A 7 -16.05 -7.78 -23.40
CA TYR A 7 -15.24 -7.33 -22.26
C TYR A 7 -13.89 -6.75 -22.71
N GLY A 8 -13.18 -7.43 -23.60
CA GLY A 8 -11.91 -6.94 -24.15
C GLY A 8 -12.08 -5.59 -24.82
N LYS A 9 -13.08 -5.46 -25.71
CA LYS A 9 -13.41 -4.19 -26.37
C LYS A 9 -13.74 -3.10 -25.35
N TRP A 10 -14.59 -3.40 -24.38
CA TRP A 10 -14.94 -2.44 -23.33
C TRP A 10 -13.71 -1.97 -22.54
N LEU A 11 -12.82 -2.90 -22.14
CA LEU A 11 -11.65 -2.57 -21.35
C LEU A 11 -10.65 -1.72 -22.12
N LEU A 12 -10.38 -2.05 -23.39
CA LEU A 12 -9.51 -1.25 -24.25
C LEU A 12 -10.07 0.16 -24.45
N THR A 13 -11.36 0.27 -24.79
CA THR A 13 -12.04 1.57 -24.90
C THR A 13 -12.04 2.36 -23.59
N PHE A 14 -12.16 1.69 -22.44
CA PHE A 14 -12.04 2.34 -21.14
C PHE A 14 -10.64 2.93 -20.94
N ILE A 15 -9.58 2.18 -21.27
CA ILE A 15 -8.19 2.64 -21.17
C ILE A 15 -7.93 3.81 -22.13
N GLU A 16 -8.39 3.72 -23.38
CA GLU A 16 -8.27 4.80 -24.38
C GLU A 16 -8.94 6.10 -23.91
N ASN A 17 -10.16 6.01 -23.37
CA ASN A 17 -10.86 7.16 -22.82
C ASN A 17 -10.14 7.75 -21.60
N ASP A 18 -9.60 6.89 -20.72
CA ASP A 18 -8.84 7.35 -19.56
C ASP A 18 -7.55 8.07 -19.96
N LEU A 19 -6.86 7.58 -21.00
CA LEU A 19 -5.68 8.23 -21.60
C LEU A 19 -6.03 9.58 -22.22
N PHE A 20 -7.13 9.67 -22.96
CA PHE A 20 -7.61 10.93 -23.52
C PHE A 20 -7.82 11.98 -22.41
N GLU A 21 -8.47 11.60 -21.32
CA GLU A 21 -8.66 12.48 -20.16
C GLU A 21 -7.34 12.79 -19.44
N ALA A 22 -6.41 11.84 -19.36
CA ALA A 22 -5.08 12.06 -18.78
C ALA A 22 -4.25 13.09 -19.59
N GLN A 23 -4.33 13.06 -20.92
CA GLN A 23 -3.61 14.00 -21.80
C GLN A 23 -4.11 15.44 -21.66
N ARG A 24 -5.39 15.63 -21.31
CA ARG A 24 -5.95 16.95 -20.99
C ARG A 24 -5.44 17.51 -19.66
N GLY A 25 -4.88 16.65 -18.80
CA GLY A 25 -4.31 16.99 -17.50
C GLY A 25 -5.35 17.38 -16.45
N ASN A 26 -4.88 17.60 -15.22
CA ASN A 26 -5.74 17.83 -14.04
C ASN A 26 -6.42 19.21 -14.03
N VAL A 27 -6.14 20.07 -15.00
CA VAL A 27 -6.80 21.39 -15.12
C VAL A 27 -7.95 21.34 -16.11
N ASN A 28 -7.78 20.66 -17.26
CA ASN A 28 -8.77 20.69 -18.35
C ASN A 28 -9.64 19.43 -18.42
N SER A 29 -9.29 18.37 -17.69
CA SER A 29 -10.13 17.18 -17.53
C SER A 29 -10.88 17.22 -16.20
N PRO A 30 -12.22 17.40 -16.20
CA PRO A 30 -12.99 17.38 -14.96
C PRO A 30 -12.90 16.03 -14.24
N ILE A 31 -12.72 14.92 -14.98
CA ILE A 31 -12.57 13.58 -14.42
C ILE A 31 -11.23 13.44 -13.69
N LYS A 32 -10.13 13.91 -14.31
CA LYS A 32 -8.82 13.87 -13.65
C LYS A 32 -8.74 14.86 -12.49
N SER A 33 -9.34 16.05 -12.62
CA SER A 33 -9.47 16.99 -11.49
C SER A 33 -10.22 16.37 -10.31
N ALA A 34 -11.37 15.72 -10.55
CA ALA A 34 -12.16 15.08 -9.48
C ALA A 34 -11.41 13.91 -8.84
N SER A 35 -10.67 13.13 -9.62
CA SER A 35 -9.83 12.04 -9.11
C SER A 35 -8.70 12.55 -8.22
N ASP A 36 -8.15 13.73 -8.55
CA ASP A 36 -7.06 14.37 -7.82
C ASP A 36 -7.47 14.88 -6.43
N VAL A 37 -8.78 15.11 -6.19
CA VAL A 37 -9.30 15.52 -4.87
C VAL A 37 -8.91 14.51 -3.78
N LEU A 38 -8.89 13.22 -4.09
CA LEU A 38 -8.46 12.18 -3.13
C LEU A 38 -6.97 12.30 -2.77
N ARG A 39 -6.15 12.84 -3.68
CA ARG A 39 -4.74 13.14 -3.44
C ARG A 39 -4.59 14.38 -2.56
N ASP A 40 -5.41 15.40 -2.78
CA ASP A 40 -5.42 16.64 -2.00
C ASP A 40 -5.91 16.40 -0.57
N LEU A 41 -6.93 15.56 -0.39
CA LEU A 41 -7.48 15.21 0.91
C LEU A 41 -6.66 14.16 1.66
N ARG A 42 -5.57 13.64 1.08
CA ARG A 42 -4.81 12.53 1.65
C ARG A 42 -4.28 12.83 3.05
N ASP A 43 -3.86 14.06 3.30
CA ASP A 43 -3.31 14.46 4.60
C ASP A 43 -4.43 14.52 5.66
N LEU A 44 -5.62 15.02 5.31
CA LEU A 44 -6.79 14.99 6.19
C LEU A 44 -7.26 13.57 6.49
N ILE A 45 -7.27 12.71 5.46
CA ILE A 45 -7.56 11.28 5.62
C ILE A 45 -6.53 10.64 6.57
N ARG A 46 -5.24 10.95 6.39
CA ARG A 46 -4.17 10.46 7.25
C ARG A 46 -4.38 10.87 8.71
N ASP A 47 -4.65 12.14 8.96
CA ASP A 47 -4.87 12.67 10.31
C ASP A 47 -6.08 12.02 11.00
N THR A 48 -7.07 11.56 10.23
CA THR A 48 -8.25 10.84 10.72
C THR A 48 -7.96 9.38 11.06
N ILE A 49 -7.01 8.74 10.35
CA ILE A 49 -6.72 7.30 10.50
C ILE A 49 -5.62 7.05 11.53
N ASP A 50 -4.55 7.85 11.46
CA ASP A 50 -3.34 7.69 12.26
C ASP A 50 -3.64 7.49 13.76
N PHE A 51 -2.89 6.59 14.40
CA PHE A 51 -2.91 6.39 15.86
C PHE A 51 -4.31 6.10 16.45
N LYS A 52 -5.01 5.12 15.89
CA LYS A 52 -6.36 4.68 16.31
C LYS A 52 -7.44 5.77 16.19
N GLY A 53 -7.34 6.64 15.18
CA GLY A 53 -8.39 7.64 14.91
C GLY A 53 -9.73 7.06 14.46
N LEU A 54 -9.74 5.80 14.00
CA LEU A 54 -10.94 5.06 13.60
C LEU A 54 -11.38 4.00 14.61
N THR A 55 -12.67 3.64 14.55
CA THR A 55 -13.15 2.40 15.17
C THR A 55 -12.56 1.17 14.47
N GLU A 56 -12.59 0.01 15.13
CA GLU A 56 -12.12 -1.26 14.55
C GLU A 56 -12.77 -1.56 13.20
N ASP A 57 -14.11 -1.48 13.12
CA ASP A 57 -14.86 -1.78 11.90
C ASP A 57 -14.56 -0.78 10.78
N SER A 58 -14.38 0.50 11.12
CA SER A 58 -14.05 1.53 10.12
C SER A 58 -12.63 1.34 9.58
N HIS A 59 -11.68 0.94 10.41
CA HIS A 59 -10.31 0.64 9.98
C HIS A 59 -10.32 -0.54 9.01
N ARG A 60 -11.01 -1.63 9.36
CA ARG A 60 -11.18 -2.80 8.49
C ARG A 60 -11.82 -2.46 7.15
N TRP A 61 -12.86 -1.61 7.17
CA TRP A 61 -13.52 -1.16 5.95
C TRP A 61 -12.58 -0.29 5.09
N ILE A 62 -11.82 0.62 5.70
CA ILE A 62 -10.87 1.45 4.95
C ILE A 62 -9.85 0.57 4.23
N ASP A 63 -9.25 -0.40 4.92
CA ASP A 63 -8.19 -1.24 4.33
C ASP A 63 -8.72 -2.17 3.24
N SER A 64 -9.91 -2.75 3.44
CA SER A 64 -10.47 -3.75 2.52
C SER A 64 -11.26 -3.15 1.35
N VAL A 65 -11.79 -1.94 1.50
CA VAL A 65 -12.71 -1.33 0.51
C VAL A 65 -12.19 0.02 0.02
N PHE A 66 -11.96 0.98 0.92
CA PHE A 66 -11.63 2.35 0.53
C PHE A 66 -10.26 2.44 -0.15
N ILE A 67 -9.20 1.91 0.45
CA ILE A 67 -7.83 2.01 -0.08
C ILE A 67 -7.72 1.37 -1.48
N PRO A 68 -8.24 0.16 -1.75
CA PRO A 68 -8.22 -0.42 -3.09
C PRO A 68 -8.93 0.43 -4.15
N ILE A 69 -10.05 1.07 -3.80
CA ILE A 69 -10.79 1.96 -4.71
C ILE A 69 -10.01 3.26 -4.94
N MET A 70 -9.55 3.90 -3.86
CA MET A 70 -8.78 5.14 -3.90
C MET A 70 -7.50 4.96 -4.73
N ASN A 71 -6.77 3.85 -4.55
CA ASN A 71 -5.59 3.54 -5.33
C ASN A 71 -5.90 3.42 -6.83
N ARG A 72 -7.06 2.86 -7.23
CA ARG A 72 -7.44 2.78 -8.65
C ARG A 72 -7.78 4.14 -9.25
N ILE A 73 -8.40 5.03 -8.48
CA ILE A 73 -8.87 6.34 -8.94
C ILE A 73 -7.75 7.38 -8.96
N ALA A 74 -7.02 7.52 -7.85
CA ALA A 74 -6.15 8.67 -7.59
C ALA A 74 -4.65 8.37 -7.65
N VAL A 75 -4.28 7.09 -7.66
CA VAL A 75 -2.88 6.66 -7.79
C VAL A 75 -2.67 6.11 -9.18
N GLY A 76 -3.54 5.18 -9.58
CA GLY A 76 -3.64 4.63 -10.93
C GLY A 76 -2.34 4.03 -11.46
N PRO A 77 -2.38 3.38 -12.62
CA PRO A 77 -1.17 3.19 -13.41
C PRO A 77 -0.74 4.54 -14.04
N PRO A 78 0.56 4.79 -14.21
CA PRO A 78 1.04 5.91 -15.03
C PRO A 78 0.51 5.83 -16.46
N LYS A 79 0.29 6.99 -17.11
CA LYS A 79 -0.24 7.05 -18.49
C LYS A 79 0.63 6.25 -19.46
N GLU A 80 1.95 6.30 -19.29
CA GLU A 80 2.90 5.61 -20.17
C GLU A 80 2.72 4.09 -20.08
N ARG A 81 2.36 3.57 -18.90
CA ARG A 81 2.08 2.14 -18.72
C ARG A 81 0.78 1.72 -19.38
N LEU A 82 -0.21 2.60 -19.42
CA LEU A 82 -1.46 2.34 -20.14
C LEU A 82 -1.25 2.36 -21.66
N GLU A 83 -0.43 3.29 -22.18
CA GLU A 83 -0.03 3.34 -23.60
C GLU A 83 0.72 2.06 -24.01
N GLU A 84 1.68 1.62 -23.19
CA GLU A 84 2.40 0.35 -23.39
C GLU A 84 1.44 -0.87 -23.38
N MET A 85 0.50 -0.91 -22.43
CA MET A 85 -0.49 -1.99 -22.37
C MET A 85 -1.38 -2.05 -23.61
N LEU A 86 -1.83 -0.91 -24.13
CA LEU A 86 -2.59 -0.84 -25.38
C LEU A 86 -1.76 -1.36 -26.56
N ALA A 87 -0.52 -0.86 -26.72
CA ALA A 87 0.36 -1.28 -27.80
C ALA A 87 0.63 -2.80 -27.80
N LEU A 88 0.82 -3.39 -26.61
CA LEU A 88 1.00 -4.83 -26.44
C LEU A 88 -0.29 -5.62 -26.74
N ALA A 89 -1.45 -5.07 -26.42
CA ALA A 89 -2.73 -5.70 -26.73
C ALA A 89 -3.02 -5.65 -28.25
N GLU A 90 -2.75 -4.53 -28.91
CA GLU A 90 -2.94 -4.32 -30.34
C GLU A 90 -2.08 -5.26 -31.20
N CYS A 91 -0.82 -5.49 -30.80
CA CYS A 91 0.06 -6.42 -31.50
C CYS A 91 -0.18 -7.90 -31.12
N GLY A 92 -1.16 -8.17 -30.25
CA GLY A 92 -1.54 -9.53 -29.85
C GLY A 92 -0.57 -10.21 -28.89
N ILE A 93 0.33 -9.48 -28.24
CA ILE A 93 1.24 -10.01 -27.21
C ILE A 93 0.52 -10.12 -25.85
N LEU A 94 -0.29 -9.12 -25.51
CA LEU A 94 -1.07 -9.09 -24.27
C LEU A 94 -2.51 -9.56 -24.54
N HIS A 95 -2.94 -10.59 -23.79
CA HIS A 95 -4.32 -11.09 -23.85
C HIS A 95 -5.07 -10.78 -22.55
N LEU A 96 -6.17 -10.03 -22.66
CA LEU A 96 -7.03 -9.60 -21.55
C LEU A 96 -8.37 -10.37 -21.57
N ASP A 97 -8.29 -11.67 -21.82
CA ASP A 97 -9.41 -12.44 -22.35
C ASP A 97 -10.00 -13.46 -21.37
N LEU A 98 -9.56 -13.44 -20.11
CA LEU A 98 -10.04 -14.31 -19.05
C LEU A 98 -11.01 -13.63 -18.08
N GLY A 99 -11.30 -12.34 -18.29
CA GLY A 99 -12.17 -11.57 -17.42
C GLY A 99 -11.56 -11.30 -16.04
N PRO A 100 -12.37 -10.77 -15.10
CA PRO A 100 -11.90 -10.48 -13.75
C PRO A 100 -11.64 -11.76 -12.95
N ALA A 101 -10.57 -11.73 -12.14
CA ALA A 101 -10.23 -12.78 -11.17
C ALA A 101 -10.27 -14.22 -11.74
N PRO A 102 -9.49 -14.55 -12.78
CA PRO A 102 -9.41 -15.92 -13.28
C PRO A 102 -8.79 -16.85 -12.24
N ASN A 103 -9.24 -18.10 -12.23
CA ASN A 103 -8.63 -19.16 -11.44
C ASN A 103 -7.29 -19.56 -12.07
N VAL A 104 -6.29 -19.81 -11.24
CA VAL A 104 -4.95 -20.24 -11.65
C VAL A 104 -4.62 -21.53 -10.92
N ALA A 105 -4.29 -22.58 -11.66
CA ALA A 105 -3.93 -23.88 -11.12
C ALA A 105 -2.72 -24.45 -11.86
N VAL A 106 -1.93 -25.29 -11.20
CA VAL A 106 -0.88 -26.07 -11.86
C VAL A 106 -1.46 -27.43 -12.20
N ASP A 107 -1.40 -27.82 -13.47
CA ASP A 107 -1.70 -29.16 -13.93
C ASP A 107 -0.46 -30.03 -13.69
N THR A 108 -0.57 -30.97 -12.74
CA THR A 108 0.53 -31.82 -12.31
C THR A 108 0.95 -32.87 -13.34
N GLU A 109 0.07 -33.24 -14.27
CA GLU A 109 0.40 -34.22 -15.31
C GLU A 109 1.21 -33.59 -16.44
N SER A 110 0.81 -32.38 -16.86
CA SER A 110 1.51 -31.64 -17.93
C SER A 110 2.57 -30.67 -17.43
N ASN A 111 2.67 -30.46 -16.12
CA ASN A 111 3.52 -29.45 -15.46
C ASN A 111 3.33 -28.04 -16.04
N GLN A 112 2.10 -27.71 -16.46
CA GLN A 112 1.73 -26.42 -17.03
C GLN A 112 0.78 -25.66 -16.13
N ILE A 113 0.80 -24.33 -16.21
CA ILE A 113 -0.18 -23.48 -15.53
C ILE A 113 -1.43 -23.40 -16.39
N VAL A 114 -2.57 -23.65 -15.74
CA VAL A 114 -3.90 -23.51 -16.30
C VAL A 114 -4.54 -22.25 -15.74
N LEU A 115 -4.90 -21.34 -16.63
CA LEU A 115 -5.68 -20.14 -16.34
C LEU A 115 -7.11 -20.37 -16.83
N GLN A 116 -8.09 -20.19 -15.95
CA GLN A 116 -9.49 -20.47 -16.22
C GLN A 116 -10.33 -19.24 -15.87
N SER A 117 -11.07 -18.72 -16.85
CA SER A 117 -12.02 -17.63 -16.57
C SER A 117 -13.08 -18.07 -15.57
N THR A 118 -13.41 -17.19 -14.62
CA THR A 118 -14.46 -17.42 -13.62
C THR A 118 -15.85 -17.01 -14.12
N VAL A 119 -15.90 -16.17 -15.16
CA VAL A 119 -17.14 -15.64 -15.74
C VAL A 119 -17.53 -16.31 -17.05
N TRP A 120 -16.57 -16.94 -17.74
CA TRP A 120 -16.77 -17.70 -18.97
C TRP A 120 -15.98 -19.04 -18.88
N PRO A 121 -16.54 -20.06 -18.20
CA PRO A 121 -15.85 -21.32 -17.90
C PRO A 121 -15.37 -22.12 -19.12
N GLU A 122 -15.84 -21.80 -20.32
CA GLU A 122 -15.38 -22.37 -21.57
C GLU A 122 -13.99 -21.83 -21.99
N TYR A 123 -13.57 -20.68 -21.47
CA TYR A 123 -12.28 -20.07 -21.81
C TYR A 123 -11.18 -20.46 -20.81
N LYS A 124 -10.23 -21.22 -21.34
CA LYS A 124 -9.04 -21.68 -20.65
C LYS A 124 -7.79 -21.34 -21.45
N ARG A 125 -6.72 -20.97 -20.76
CA ARG A 125 -5.38 -20.76 -21.32
C ARG A 125 -4.37 -21.64 -20.58
N ARG A 126 -3.33 -22.05 -21.29
CA ARG A 126 -2.16 -22.71 -20.73
C ARG A 126 -0.99 -21.74 -20.79
N ALA A 127 -0.13 -21.78 -19.78
CA ALA A 127 1.08 -20.98 -19.71
C ALA A 127 2.21 -21.81 -19.08
N ASP A 128 3.44 -21.51 -19.47
CA ASP A 128 4.62 -22.18 -18.93
C ASP A 128 5.17 -21.46 -17.68
N ILE A 129 4.88 -20.15 -17.54
CA ILE A 129 5.41 -19.30 -16.47
C ILE A 129 4.27 -18.47 -15.85
N LEU A 130 4.23 -18.43 -14.52
CA LEU A 130 3.35 -17.56 -13.75
C LEU A 130 4.19 -16.47 -13.09
N VAL A 131 3.94 -15.21 -13.46
CA VAL A 131 4.54 -14.05 -12.80
C VAL A 131 3.52 -13.45 -11.82
N HIS A 132 3.79 -13.57 -10.52
CA HIS A 132 2.97 -12.92 -9.50
C HIS A 132 3.35 -11.44 -9.35
N ALA A 133 2.82 -10.59 -10.23
CA ALA A 133 3.09 -9.15 -10.26
C ALA A 133 2.19 -8.34 -9.29
N LYS A 134 2.04 -8.81 -8.04
CA LYS A 134 1.30 -8.08 -6.99
C LYS A 134 2.20 -7.86 -5.79
N ILE A 135 2.07 -6.68 -5.19
CA ILE A 135 2.73 -6.35 -3.93
C ILE A 135 1.72 -6.62 -2.81
N SER A 136 2.07 -7.52 -1.89
CA SER A 136 1.30 -7.71 -0.66
C SER A 136 1.58 -6.58 0.32
N MET A 137 0.58 -6.20 1.12
CA MET A 137 0.82 -5.35 2.28
C MET A 137 1.78 -6.09 3.23
N HIS A 138 2.86 -5.41 3.62
CA HIS A 138 3.82 -5.96 4.56
C HIS A 138 3.23 -5.98 5.96
N SER A 139 3.34 -7.12 6.65
CA SER A 139 3.15 -7.20 8.10
C SER A 139 4.41 -7.79 8.74
N PRO A 140 4.96 -7.16 9.79
CA PRO A 140 6.02 -7.75 10.60
C PRO A 140 5.69 -9.13 11.18
N LYS A 141 4.40 -9.47 11.28
CA LYS A 141 3.91 -10.79 11.70
C LYS A 141 4.28 -11.89 10.71
N ASP A 142 4.19 -11.58 9.42
CA ASP A 142 4.39 -12.52 8.32
C ASP A 142 5.81 -12.42 7.73
N ASP A 143 6.63 -11.51 8.27
CA ASP A 143 8.02 -11.32 7.85
C ASP A 143 8.93 -12.43 8.39
N GLY A 144 9.53 -13.17 7.46
CA GLY A 144 10.37 -14.33 7.76
C GLY A 144 11.81 -13.99 8.19
N THR A 145 12.22 -12.72 8.14
CA THR A 145 13.61 -12.32 8.38
C THR A 145 14.02 -12.53 9.84
N PRO A 146 15.32 -12.85 10.10
CA PRO A 146 15.80 -13.05 11.47
C PRO A 146 15.62 -11.84 12.39
N LEU A 147 15.61 -10.62 11.83
CA LEU A 147 15.44 -9.39 12.60
C LEU A 147 14.03 -9.29 13.19
N TRP A 148 12.99 -9.37 12.36
CA TRP A 148 11.60 -9.25 12.82
C TRP A 148 11.19 -10.37 13.78
N LYS A 149 11.61 -11.60 13.47
CA LYS A 149 11.42 -12.75 14.37
C LYS A 149 11.99 -12.49 15.75
N GLN A 150 13.22 -11.97 15.84
CA GLN A 150 13.86 -11.70 17.13
C GLN A 150 13.28 -10.50 17.86
N LEU A 151 12.95 -9.41 17.15
CA LEU A 151 12.34 -8.23 17.76
C LEU A 151 11.00 -8.57 18.42
N LEU A 152 10.18 -9.37 17.74
CA LEU A 152 8.90 -9.84 18.26
C LEU A 152 9.09 -10.87 19.37
N SER A 153 9.95 -11.89 19.18
CA SER A 153 10.11 -12.97 20.16
C SER A 153 10.74 -12.51 21.48
N LYS A 154 11.59 -11.48 21.44
CA LYS A 154 12.24 -10.89 22.62
C LYS A 154 11.43 -9.75 23.24
N GLY A 155 10.28 -9.41 22.66
CA GLY A 155 9.39 -8.37 23.19
C GLY A 155 9.87 -6.93 22.97
N PHE A 156 10.90 -6.70 22.13
CA PHE A 156 11.37 -5.34 21.77
C PHE A 156 10.33 -4.54 20.99
N THR A 157 9.35 -5.20 20.40
CA THR A 157 8.22 -4.54 19.73
C THR A 157 6.98 -5.40 19.86
N ARG A 158 5.82 -4.78 19.64
CA ARG A 158 4.56 -5.50 19.41
C ARG A 158 3.92 -5.12 18.09
N LEU A 159 3.09 -6.01 17.58
CA LEU A 159 2.20 -5.71 16.47
C LEU A 159 1.19 -4.64 16.88
N TYR A 160 0.85 -3.76 15.94
CA TYR A 160 -0.19 -2.76 16.20
C TYR A 160 -1.59 -3.39 16.09
N TYR A 161 -2.47 -3.04 17.03
CA TYR A 161 -3.88 -3.46 17.02
C TYR A 161 -4.80 -2.28 17.28
N ASN A 162 -5.81 -2.12 16.43
CA ASN A 162 -6.98 -1.28 16.69
C ASN A 162 -8.15 -2.17 17.16
N GLY A 163 -8.44 -2.16 18.46
CA GLY A 163 -9.30 -3.18 19.05
C GLY A 163 -8.67 -4.57 18.88
N LYS A 164 -9.37 -5.47 18.20
CA LYS A 164 -8.89 -6.82 17.83
C LYS A 164 -8.36 -6.89 16.40
N TYR A 165 -8.43 -5.81 15.62
CA TYR A 165 -7.97 -5.79 14.25
C TYR A 165 -6.49 -5.40 14.15
N HIS A 166 -5.72 -6.20 13.42
CA HIS A 166 -4.35 -5.90 13.04
C HIS A 166 -4.33 -5.47 11.55
N PRO A 167 -4.23 -4.15 11.27
CA PRO A 167 -4.14 -3.64 9.90
C PRO A 167 -2.76 -3.83 9.27
N GLY A 168 -1.74 -4.15 10.08
CA GLY A 168 -0.34 -4.22 9.68
C GLY A 168 0.55 -3.55 10.72
N GLY A 169 1.87 -3.64 10.48
CA GLY A 169 2.88 -2.86 11.19
C GLY A 169 3.05 -3.15 12.69
N ILE A 170 3.93 -2.36 13.31
CA ILE A 170 4.20 -2.37 14.75
C ILE A 170 3.61 -1.14 15.44
N ASP A 171 3.46 -1.26 16.76
CA ASP A 171 2.99 -0.15 17.58
C ASP A 171 4.11 0.85 17.86
N VAL A 172 3.81 2.13 17.63
CA VAL A 172 4.71 3.27 17.81
C VAL A 172 3.95 4.44 18.40
N THR A 173 4.66 5.31 19.10
CA THR A 173 4.10 6.57 19.62
C THR A 173 3.90 7.60 18.51
N LYS A 174 3.21 8.71 18.82
CA LYS A 174 3.09 9.86 17.91
C LYS A 174 4.42 10.49 17.51
N THR A 175 5.48 10.23 18.28
CA THR A 175 6.86 10.65 18.03
C THR A 175 7.73 9.56 17.39
N MET A 176 7.08 8.50 16.89
CA MET A 176 7.68 7.37 16.17
C MET A 176 8.56 6.44 17.02
N GLN A 177 8.48 6.52 18.34
CA GLN A 177 9.21 5.60 19.24
C GLN A 177 8.52 4.24 19.27
N VAL A 178 9.30 3.17 19.26
CA VAL A 178 8.76 1.80 19.28
C VAL A 178 8.20 1.47 20.67
N ILE A 179 7.06 0.77 20.67
CA ILE A 179 6.42 0.26 21.89
C ILE A 179 6.70 -1.23 22.03
N SER A 180 7.26 -1.62 23.17
CA SER A 180 7.56 -3.02 23.51
C SER A 180 6.30 -3.83 23.81
N GLN A 181 6.46 -5.15 23.95
CA GLN A 181 5.35 -6.06 24.21
C GLN A 181 4.61 -5.77 25.51
N ASP A 182 5.32 -5.34 26.55
CA ASP A 182 4.75 -4.93 27.85
C ASP A 182 4.11 -3.53 27.83
N GLY A 183 4.20 -2.81 26.70
CA GLY A 183 3.65 -1.47 26.54
C GLY A 183 4.59 -0.33 26.92
N SER A 184 5.82 -0.62 27.35
CA SER A 184 6.82 0.43 27.58
C SER A 184 7.27 1.09 26.27
N VAL A 185 7.67 2.35 26.34
CA VAL A 185 8.18 3.09 25.18
C VAL A 185 9.70 3.03 25.18
N HIS A 186 10.30 2.60 24.08
CA HIS A 186 11.75 2.67 23.93
C HIS A 186 12.21 4.12 23.79
N GLY A 187 13.05 4.59 24.72
CA GLY A 187 13.61 5.93 24.71
C GLY A 187 14.57 6.21 23.54
N ASN A 188 15.17 5.16 22.98
CA ASN A 188 16.25 5.24 22.00
C ASN A 188 16.00 4.39 20.73
N MET A 189 14.76 3.99 20.47
CA MET A 189 14.40 3.18 19.30
C MET A 189 13.17 3.75 18.61
N TRP A 190 13.29 3.97 17.30
CA TRP A 190 12.23 4.52 16.45
C TRP A 190 12.00 3.64 15.23
N ALA A 191 10.78 3.62 14.72
CA ALA A 191 10.42 2.96 13.47
C ALA A 191 9.65 3.92 12.56
N LEU A 192 9.95 3.87 11.27
CA LEU A 192 9.46 4.82 10.27
C LEU A 192 9.11 4.06 8.99
N GLY A 193 8.12 4.54 8.23
CA GLY A 193 7.75 3.96 6.94
C GLY A 193 6.94 2.66 7.08
N ILE A 194 7.14 1.74 6.12
CA ILE A 194 6.38 0.48 5.98
C ILE A 194 6.21 -0.33 7.27
N PRO A 195 7.22 -0.47 8.16
CA PRO A 195 7.04 -1.14 9.45
C PRO A 195 5.93 -0.56 10.34
N THR A 196 5.51 0.68 10.10
CA THR A 196 4.47 1.38 10.85
C THR A 196 3.14 1.48 10.10
N GLU A 197 3.03 0.90 8.89
CA GLU A 197 1.79 0.89 8.11
C GLU A 197 0.65 0.20 8.89
N GLY A 198 -0.48 0.88 9.02
CA GLY A 198 -1.62 0.46 9.83
C GLY A 198 -1.72 1.25 11.14
N ASN A 199 -0.59 1.51 11.82
CA ASN A 199 -0.57 2.54 12.88
C ASN A 199 -0.57 3.95 12.25
N LYS A 200 0.23 4.08 11.20
CA LYS A 200 0.29 5.22 10.29
C LYS A 200 -0.34 4.85 8.96
N PHE A 201 -1.10 5.77 8.38
CA PHE A 201 -1.71 5.59 7.08
C PHE A 201 -0.78 5.99 5.94
N TYR A 202 -0.64 5.08 4.98
CA TYR A 202 -0.10 5.37 3.65
C TYR A 202 1.38 5.80 3.69
N THR A 203 2.20 4.97 4.34
CA THR A 203 3.65 5.15 4.59
C THR A 203 4.54 4.72 3.42
N PHE A 204 3.96 4.09 2.40
CA PHE A 204 4.65 3.62 1.19
C PHE A 204 4.83 4.71 0.12
N ILE A 205 4.83 5.99 0.53
CA ILE A 205 5.06 7.14 -0.35
C ILE A 205 6.45 7.73 -0.16
N VAL A 206 7.03 8.19 -1.26
CA VAL A 206 8.25 8.98 -1.25
C VAL A 206 7.95 10.47 -1.01
N PRO A 207 8.89 11.24 -0.45
CA PRO A 207 8.74 12.68 -0.32
C PRO A 207 8.48 13.35 -1.68
N ARG A 208 7.60 14.36 -1.67
CA ARG A 208 7.22 15.13 -2.85
C ARG A 208 7.54 16.62 -2.66
N PRO A 209 7.98 17.33 -3.71
CA PRO A 209 8.15 18.78 -3.67
C PRO A 209 6.85 19.51 -3.33
N GLY A 210 6.95 20.65 -2.66
CA GLY A 210 5.81 21.55 -2.41
C GLY A 210 4.81 21.09 -1.35
N VAL A 211 5.06 19.96 -0.66
CA VAL A 211 4.19 19.46 0.42
C VAL A 211 5.00 19.00 1.62
N ASN A 212 4.41 19.12 2.82
CA ASN A 212 5.03 18.66 4.06
C ASN A 212 4.92 17.13 4.19
N SER A 213 5.72 16.42 3.39
CA SER A 213 5.62 14.98 3.21
C SER A 213 5.73 14.21 4.53
N THR A 214 4.76 13.33 4.83
CA THR A 214 4.72 12.55 6.09
C THR A 214 6.05 11.84 6.39
N ALA A 215 6.73 11.29 5.38
CA ALA A 215 8.01 10.63 5.58
C ALA A 215 9.09 11.57 6.17
N ILE A 216 9.13 12.83 5.73
CA ILE A 216 10.06 13.84 6.27
C ILE A 216 9.59 14.30 7.65
N VAL A 217 8.29 14.52 7.83
CA VAL A 217 7.70 14.94 9.12
C VAL A 217 7.99 13.90 10.20
N ASP A 218 7.75 12.63 9.91
CA ASP A 218 7.95 11.54 10.86
C ASP A 218 9.44 11.33 11.18
N ALA A 219 10.33 11.46 10.18
CA ALA A 219 11.76 11.47 10.42
C ALA A 219 12.18 12.65 11.32
N GLY A 220 11.63 13.85 11.08
CA GLY A 220 11.88 15.03 11.91
C GLY A 220 11.44 14.85 13.36
N LYS A 221 10.29 14.20 13.60
CA LYS A 221 9.84 13.84 14.96
C LYS A 221 10.83 12.92 15.66
N ALA A 222 11.29 11.87 14.96
CA ALA A 222 12.25 10.92 15.52
C ALA A 222 13.59 11.60 15.86
N VAL A 223 14.12 12.43 14.94
CA VAL A 223 15.37 13.18 15.15
C VAL A 223 15.25 14.16 16.31
N ASN A 224 14.13 14.88 16.43
CA ASN A 224 13.91 15.80 17.55
C ASN A 224 13.88 15.09 18.90
N GLN A 225 13.27 13.89 18.97
CA GLN A 225 13.30 13.07 20.19
C GLN A 225 14.71 12.59 20.51
N LEU A 226 15.47 12.16 19.49
CA LEU A 226 16.86 11.76 19.67
C LEU A 226 17.70 12.91 20.25
N PHE A 227 17.56 14.13 19.73
CA PHE A 227 18.27 15.28 20.27
C PHE A 227 17.86 15.65 21.70
N ALA A 228 16.58 15.53 22.04
CA ALA A 228 16.11 15.74 23.41
C ALA A 228 16.77 14.75 24.39
N LEU A 229 16.79 13.47 24.04
CA LEU A 229 17.44 12.42 24.82
C LEU A 229 18.95 12.71 25.02
N MET A 230 19.64 13.11 23.95
CA MET A 230 21.07 13.44 24.04
C MET A 230 21.34 14.64 24.96
N ALA A 231 20.46 15.64 24.96
CA ALA A 231 20.60 16.82 25.82
C ALA A 231 20.38 16.47 27.30
N GLU A 232 19.40 15.61 27.61
CA GLU A 232 19.14 15.11 28.96
C GLU A 232 20.33 14.31 29.50
N ASN A 233 20.89 13.41 28.69
CA ASN A 233 22.08 12.63 29.07
C ASN A 233 23.28 13.52 29.37
N ARG A 234 23.50 14.60 28.60
CA ARG A 234 24.56 15.59 28.88
C ARG A 234 24.33 16.31 30.20
N ARG A 235 23.10 16.72 30.49
CA ARG A 235 22.77 17.38 31.77
C ARG A 235 22.99 16.43 32.95
N ALA A 236 22.53 15.19 32.85
CA ALA A 236 22.72 14.17 33.89
C ALA A 236 24.21 13.94 34.20
N LEU A 237 25.07 13.91 33.17
CA LEU A 237 26.53 13.83 33.34
C LEU A 237 27.09 15.07 34.04
N SER A 238 26.64 16.28 33.70
CA SER A 238 27.10 17.52 34.34
C SER A 238 26.67 17.72 35.80
N TYR A 239 25.63 17.01 36.26
CA TYR A 239 25.19 17.02 37.66
C TYR A 239 25.83 15.89 38.50
N ALA A 240 26.54 14.97 37.85
CA ALA A 240 27.25 13.86 38.49
C ALA A 240 28.74 14.17 38.73
N GLU A 241 29.25 15.28 38.18
CA GLU A 241 30.57 15.88 38.45
C GLU A 241 30.47 16.95 39.54
#